data_AF-A0A5C5XVU7-F1
#
_entry.id   AF-A0A5C5XVU7-F1
#
_cell.length_a   1.000
_cell.length_b   1.000
_cell.length_c   1.000
_cell.angle_alpha   90.00
_cell.angle_beta   90.00
_cell.angle_gamma   90.00
#
_symmetry.space_group_name_H-M   'P 1'
#
loop_
_entity.id
_entity.type
_entity.pdbx_description
1 polymer ?
#
loop_
_entity_poly.entity_id
_entity_poly.type
_entity_poly.pdbx_seq_one_letter_code
_entity_poly.pdbx_strand_id
1 'polypeptide(L)'
;MPQKNFRCALRTLPSDEPSFRVSAHECDSLESRWFTTRLVDKLMMRITALIFVAAFAGCSRSSAPLEPLRDATSLELYSLDPTERTDFDKTTGFHGWKVLGKTTVKDAKTLSNLTDALAAGIAENDGMVSACFDPRHGIRVSVDGQQVDYVICFHCYSARWYTDGDQNVGFLTTGSPQPVFDRVLRDASVEIAAAAPD
;
A
#
# COMPACT_ATOMS: atom_id res chain seq x y z
N MET A 1 2.96 -3.31 63.58
CA MET A 1 3.62 -4.62 63.38
C MET A 1 3.58 -4.96 61.89
N PRO A 2 4.65 -5.49 61.24
CA PRO A 2 6.04 -5.64 61.65
C PRO A 2 7.03 -4.83 60.77
N GLN A 3 8.10 -4.37 61.42
CA GLN A 3 9.31 -3.82 60.84
C GLN A 3 10.16 -4.94 60.22
N LYS A 4 10.73 -4.72 59.03
CA LYS A 4 11.71 -5.63 58.44
C LYS A 4 13.11 -5.22 58.89
N ASN A 5 13.67 -6.04 59.78
CA ASN A 5 15.04 -5.97 60.27
C ASN A 5 16.04 -6.29 59.16
N PHE A 6 16.89 -5.33 58.80
CA PHE A 6 18.13 -5.63 58.09
C PHE A 6 19.22 -5.91 59.12
N ARG A 7 19.48 -7.19 59.38
CA ARG A 7 20.65 -7.63 60.13
C ARG A 7 21.89 -7.51 59.24
N CYS A 8 22.84 -6.69 59.69
CA CYS A 8 24.22 -6.71 59.25
C CYS A 8 24.79 -8.12 59.40
N ALA A 9 25.14 -8.75 58.29
CA ALA A 9 26.02 -9.90 58.29
C ALA A 9 27.47 -9.41 58.28
N LEU A 10 28.10 -9.41 59.45
CA LEU A 10 29.55 -9.47 59.55
C LEU A 10 30.01 -10.78 58.91
N ARG A 11 30.73 -10.69 57.80
CA ARG A 11 31.52 -11.81 57.29
C ARG A 11 32.99 -11.46 57.45
N THR A 12 33.65 -12.29 58.24
CA THR A 12 35.05 -12.28 58.62
C THR A 12 35.97 -12.36 57.40
N LEU A 13 36.96 -11.46 57.38
CA LEU A 13 38.10 -11.44 56.46
C LEU A 13 39.14 -12.50 56.87
N PRO A 14 39.82 -13.17 55.93
CA PRO A 14 41.14 -13.73 56.17
C PRO A 14 42.20 -12.62 56.07
N SER A 15 43.07 -12.63 57.07
CA SER A 15 44.27 -11.83 57.25
C SER A 15 45.31 -12.08 56.17
N ASP A 16 45.75 -11.02 55.49
CA ASP A 16 47.16 -10.73 55.21
C ASP A 16 47.22 -9.40 54.44
N GLU A 17 48.03 -8.48 54.97
CA GLU A 17 48.56 -7.22 54.38
C GLU A 17 48.19 -5.91 55.12
N PRO A 18 49.13 -4.94 55.16
CA PRO A 18 49.35 -4.10 56.33
C PRO A 18 48.63 -2.75 56.31
N SER A 19 48.07 -2.43 57.47
CA SER A 19 47.90 -1.11 58.10
C SER A 19 47.67 0.11 57.18
N PHE A 20 46.40 0.38 56.87
CA PHE A 20 45.95 1.75 56.63
C PHE A 20 44.96 2.15 57.72
N ARG A 21 45.46 2.90 58.72
CA ARG A 21 44.63 3.57 59.74
C ARG A 21 44.01 4.80 59.09
N VAL A 22 42.69 4.83 58.95
CA VAL A 22 41.96 6.09 58.73
C VAL A 22 41.21 6.41 60.01
N SER A 23 41.58 7.55 60.57
CA SER A 23 41.05 8.15 61.79
C SER A 23 39.62 8.65 61.58
N ALA A 24 38.78 8.52 62.61
CA ALA A 24 37.37 8.89 62.67
C ALA A 24 37.18 10.40 62.92
N HIS A 25 37.71 11.25 62.04
CA HIS A 25 37.57 12.71 62.14
C HIS A 25 37.34 13.35 60.78
N GLU A 26 36.25 13.01 60.08
CA GLU A 26 35.70 13.93 59.06
C GLU A 26 34.24 13.55 58.73
N CYS A 27 33.42 13.53 59.78
CA CYS A 27 31.99 13.81 59.69
C CYS A 27 31.83 15.28 60.08
N ASP A 28 31.90 16.19 59.12
CA ASP A 28 31.06 17.39 59.01
C ASP A 28 31.61 18.32 57.93
N SER A 29 30.71 19.05 57.29
CA SER A 29 30.96 20.14 56.33
C SER A 29 31.25 19.75 54.89
N LEU A 30 30.22 19.30 54.17
CA LEU A 30 30.03 19.69 52.75
C LEU A 30 28.52 19.71 52.41
N GLU A 31 27.73 20.34 53.27
CA GLU A 31 26.47 20.95 52.83
C GLU A 31 26.76 22.30 52.18
N SER A 32 25.97 22.59 51.13
CA SER A 32 25.92 23.83 50.36
C SER A 32 26.89 23.93 49.17
N ARG A 33 26.30 24.28 48.00
CA ARG A 33 26.82 24.20 46.62
C ARG A 33 26.54 22.79 46.06
N TRP A 34 25.49 22.52 45.30
CA TRP A 34 25.12 23.12 44.03
C TRP A 34 23.58 23.11 43.85
N PHE A 35 22.90 24.04 44.50
CA PHE A 35 21.62 24.55 44.03
C PHE A 35 21.92 25.43 42.81
N THR A 36 21.64 24.98 41.57
CA THR A 36 21.32 25.80 40.36
C THR A 36 21.57 25.07 39.02
N THR A 37 21.05 23.86 38.82
CA THR A 37 20.88 23.30 37.46
C THR A 37 19.76 22.27 37.45
N ARG A 38 18.50 22.70 37.59
CA ARG A 38 17.33 21.79 37.54
C ARG A 38 16.08 22.35 36.85
N LEU A 39 16.19 23.41 36.03
CA LEU A 39 15.00 24.01 35.42
C LEU A 39 14.93 23.99 33.89
N VAL A 40 15.98 23.62 33.16
CA VAL A 40 15.94 23.60 31.69
C VAL A 40 15.72 22.19 31.10
N ASP A 41 16.00 21.13 31.87
CA ASP A 41 16.00 19.75 31.34
C ASP A 41 14.62 19.08 31.23
N LYS A 42 13.58 19.63 31.87
CA LYS A 42 12.24 18.99 31.84
C LYS A 42 11.27 19.57 30.82
N LEU A 43 11.59 20.70 30.19
CA LEU A 43 10.69 21.34 29.22
C LEU A 43 11.06 21.00 27.76
N MET A 44 12.33 20.68 27.47
CA MET A 44 12.76 20.20 26.15
C MET A 44 12.59 18.69 25.95
N MET A 45 12.16 17.94 26.97
CA MET A 45 11.93 16.48 26.89
C MET A 45 10.45 16.11 26.79
N ARG A 46 9.58 17.05 26.39
CA ARG A 46 8.16 16.81 26.08
C ARG A 46 7.73 17.26 24.69
N ILE A 47 8.57 18.00 23.96
CA ILE A 47 8.25 18.46 22.59
C ILE A 47 8.91 17.56 21.53
N THR A 48 10.02 16.89 21.85
CA THR A 48 10.73 15.98 20.93
C THR A 48 10.13 14.57 20.83
N ALA A 49 9.03 14.29 21.55
CA ALA A 49 8.28 13.03 21.42
C ALA A 49 7.09 13.13 20.45
N LEU A 50 6.79 14.31 19.91
CA LEU A 50 5.69 14.54 18.97
C LEU A 50 6.13 14.56 17.49
N ILE A 51 7.42 14.43 17.19
CA ILE A 51 7.95 14.51 15.81
C ILE A 51 8.24 13.12 15.21
N PHE A 52 8.13 12.03 15.98
CA PHE A 52 8.53 10.68 15.52
C PHE A 52 7.38 9.73 15.11
N VAL A 53 6.14 10.22 14.95
CA VAL A 53 4.96 9.36 14.71
C VAL A 53 4.40 9.45 13.27
N ALA A 54 4.98 10.25 12.37
CA ALA A 54 4.42 10.46 11.02
C ALA A 54 5.30 9.99 9.85
N ALA A 55 6.22 9.05 10.06
CA ALA A 55 7.15 8.59 9.00
C ALA A 55 7.01 7.10 8.63
N PHE A 56 5.91 6.44 9.00
CA PHE A 56 5.65 5.03 8.67
C PHE A 56 4.26 4.86 8.04
N ALA A 57 4.09 5.28 6.79
CA ALA A 57 3.00 4.83 5.93
C ALA A 57 3.36 5.08 4.47
N GLY A 58 4.31 4.29 3.95
CA GLY A 58 4.73 4.42 2.56
C GLY A 58 5.61 3.25 2.14
N CYS A 59 5.30 2.03 2.56
CA CYS A 59 5.82 0.88 1.84
C CYS A 59 5.08 0.84 0.50
N SER A 60 5.72 1.29 -0.58
CA SER A 60 5.25 1.02 -1.95
C SER A 60 5.20 -0.49 -2.13
N ARG A 61 4.05 -1.09 -1.81
CA ARG A 61 3.77 -2.50 -2.08
C ARG A 61 3.67 -2.60 -3.58
N SER A 62 4.65 -3.23 -4.24
CA SER A 62 4.46 -3.67 -5.62
C SER A 62 3.35 -4.72 -5.59
N SER A 63 2.11 -4.31 -5.82
CA SER A 63 0.97 -5.22 -5.85
C SER A 63 1.08 -6.07 -7.10
N ALA A 64 0.76 -7.37 -7.00
CA ALA A 64 0.54 -8.15 -8.20
C ALA A 64 -0.67 -7.56 -8.94
N PRO A 65 -0.74 -7.63 -10.28
CA PRO A 65 -1.73 -6.91 -11.07
C PRO A 65 -3.19 -7.22 -10.69
N LEU A 66 -3.49 -8.33 -10.04
CA LEU A 66 -4.87 -8.65 -9.63
C LEU A 66 -5.23 -8.26 -8.20
N GLU A 67 -4.25 -7.96 -7.34
CA GLU A 67 -4.52 -7.72 -5.92
C GLU A 67 -5.45 -6.50 -5.70
N PRO A 68 -5.27 -5.36 -6.39
CA PRO A 68 -6.21 -4.24 -6.25
C PRO A 68 -7.65 -4.59 -6.66
N LEU A 69 -7.83 -5.51 -7.62
CA LEU A 69 -9.17 -5.96 -8.03
C LEU A 69 -9.81 -6.91 -7.01
N ARG A 70 -9.01 -7.66 -6.26
CA ARG A 70 -9.47 -8.57 -5.20
C ARG A 70 -9.89 -7.82 -3.94
N ASP A 71 -9.18 -6.74 -3.63
CA ASP A 71 -9.44 -5.92 -2.45
C ASP A 71 -10.50 -4.83 -2.69
N ALA A 72 -10.85 -4.57 -3.96
CA ALA A 72 -11.84 -3.57 -4.32
C ALA A 72 -13.25 -3.93 -3.86
N THR A 73 -13.89 -2.99 -3.15
CA THR A 73 -15.33 -3.06 -2.81
C THR A 73 -16.22 -2.42 -3.87
N SER A 74 -15.61 -1.71 -4.82
CA SER A 74 -16.26 -1.16 -6.01
C SER A 74 -15.23 -0.92 -7.10
N LEU A 75 -15.66 -1.01 -8.36
CA LEU A 75 -14.85 -0.63 -9.51
C LEU A 75 -15.67 0.16 -10.52
N GLU A 76 -15.00 0.98 -11.32
CA GLU A 76 -15.57 1.55 -12.55
C GLU A 76 -15.10 0.70 -13.73
N LEU A 77 -16.06 0.21 -14.52
CA LEU A 77 -15.81 -0.53 -15.75
C LEU A 77 -16.11 0.37 -16.95
N TYR A 78 -15.13 0.52 -17.82
CA TYR A 78 -15.16 1.41 -18.98
C TYR A 78 -15.26 0.60 -20.27
N SER A 79 -16.05 1.09 -21.22
CA SER A 79 -15.92 0.73 -22.63
C SER A 79 -15.11 1.81 -23.35
N LEU A 80 -14.10 1.36 -24.10
CA LEU A 80 -13.15 2.20 -24.81
C LEU A 80 -13.31 2.04 -26.31
N ASP A 81 -13.10 3.13 -27.05
CA ASP A 81 -13.02 3.11 -28.51
C ASP A 81 -11.59 2.72 -28.93
N PRO A 82 -11.38 1.57 -29.59
CA PRO A 82 -10.05 1.14 -30.02
C PRO A 82 -9.52 1.94 -31.21
N THR A 83 -10.35 2.72 -31.90
CA THR A 83 -9.99 3.44 -33.13
C THR A 83 -9.61 4.90 -32.90
N GLU A 84 -9.98 5.45 -31.73
CA GLU A 84 -9.81 6.86 -31.42
C GLU A 84 -8.91 7.05 -30.20
N ARG A 85 -7.69 7.54 -30.48
CA ARG A 85 -6.72 7.94 -29.44
C ARG A 85 -6.91 9.40 -29.08
N THR A 86 -7.02 9.69 -27.79
CA THR A 86 -7.18 11.04 -27.24
C THR A 86 -5.88 11.64 -26.74
N ASP A 87 -4.73 11.08 -27.14
CA ASP A 87 -3.36 11.44 -26.72
C ASP A 87 -3.05 12.96 -26.67
N PHE A 88 -3.79 13.75 -27.45
CA PHE A 88 -3.65 15.20 -27.57
C PHE A 88 -4.36 16.00 -26.46
N ASP A 89 -5.31 15.39 -25.75
CA ASP A 89 -6.02 15.99 -24.61
C ASP A 89 -6.05 15.00 -23.44
N LYS A 90 -5.05 15.12 -22.56
CA LYS A 90 -4.93 14.33 -21.32
C LYS A 90 -6.12 14.48 -20.36
N THR A 91 -7.03 15.43 -20.62
CA THR A 91 -8.21 15.65 -19.78
C THR A 91 -9.44 14.89 -20.28
N THR A 92 -9.43 14.39 -21.52
CA THR A 92 -10.56 13.70 -22.13
C THR A 92 -10.17 12.27 -22.51
N GLY A 93 -10.42 11.29 -21.64
CA GLY A 93 -10.25 9.88 -21.96
C GLY A 93 -9.75 9.01 -20.80
N PHE A 94 -9.50 7.74 -21.09
CA PHE A 94 -8.97 6.76 -20.14
C PHE A 94 -7.62 6.26 -20.67
N HIS A 95 -6.52 6.81 -20.13
CA HIS A 95 -5.15 6.48 -20.54
C HIS A 95 -4.88 6.65 -22.04
N GLY A 96 -5.40 7.73 -22.62
CA GLY A 96 -5.24 8.07 -24.04
C GLY A 96 -6.27 7.42 -24.97
N TRP A 97 -7.28 6.74 -24.43
CA TRP A 97 -8.36 6.14 -25.22
C TRP A 97 -9.68 6.86 -24.98
N LYS A 98 -10.46 7.07 -26.04
CA LYS A 98 -11.81 7.62 -25.93
C LYS A 98 -12.69 6.65 -25.15
N VAL A 99 -13.50 7.20 -24.24
CA VAL A 99 -14.48 6.45 -23.44
C VAL A 99 -15.83 6.52 -24.15
N LEU A 100 -16.38 5.37 -24.53
CA LEU A 100 -17.74 5.26 -25.08
C LEU A 100 -18.79 5.32 -23.96
N GLY A 101 -18.43 4.77 -22.80
CA GLY A 101 -19.22 4.88 -21.58
C GLY A 101 -18.58 4.12 -20.45
N LYS A 102 -19.21 4.18 -19.27
CA LYS A 102 -18.75 3.47 -18.07
C LYS A 102 -19.91 3.14 -17.15
N THR A 103 -19.68 2.17 -16.28
CA THR A 103 -20.60 1.82 -15.19
C THR A 103 -19.83 1.58 -13.90
N THR A 104 -20.47 1.86 -12.75
CA THR A 104 -19.92 1.53 -11.44
C THR A 104 -20.48 0.20 -10.96
N VAL A 105 -19.60 -0.75 -10.66
CA VAL A 105 -19.95 -2.06 -10.11
C VAL A 105 -19.67 -2.06 -8.62
N LYS A 106 -20.69 -2.37 -7.82
CA LYS A 106 -20.60 -2.54 -6.35
C LYS A 106 -21.11 -3.89 -5.86
N ASP A 107 -21.76 -4.65 -6.74
CA ASP A 107 -22.27 -5.98 -6.41
C ASP A 107 -21.09 -6.95 -6.25
N ALA A 108 -20.94 -7.50 -5.05
CA ALA A 108 -19.79 -8.34 -4.70
C ALA A 108 -19.65 -9.57 -5.60
N LYS A 109 -20.77 -10.16 -6.05
CA LYS A 109 -20.75 -11.30 -6.96
C LYS A 109 -20.23 -10.89 -8.35
N THR A 110 -20.68 -9.75 -8.86
CA THR A 110 -20.22 -9.20 -10.13
C THR A 110 -18.74 -8.82 -10.08
N LEU A 111 -18.29 -8.23 -8.97
CA LEU A 111 -16.86 -7.95 -8.72
C LEU A 111 -16.02 -9.23 -8.75
N SER A 112 -16.42 -10.26 -7.99
CA SER A 112 -15.74 -11.56 -8.01
C SER A 112 -15.68 -12.14 -9.42
N ASN A 113 -16.80 -12.16 -10.13
CA ASN A 113 -16.85 -12.72 -11.49
C ASN A 113 -15.91 -12.00 -12.47
N LEU A 114 -15.80 -10.67 -12.40
CA LEU A 114 -14.87 -9.90 -13.25
C LEU A 114 -13.42 -10.23 -12.90
N THR A 115 -13.09 -10.24 -11.61
CA THR A 115 -11.74 -10.54 -11.11
C THR A 115 -11.32 -11.97 -11.44
N ASP A 116 -12.21 -12.94 -11.21
CA ASP A 116 -11.98 -14.37 -11.48
C ASP A 116 -11.84 -14.65 -12.97
N ALA A 117 -12.67 -14.01 -13.81
CA ALA A 117 -12.55 -14.14 -15.26
C ALA A 117 -11.21 -13.61 -15.77
N LEU A 118 -10.78 -12.43 -15.30
CA LEU A 118 -9.49 -11.86 -15.69
C LEU A 118 -8.33 -12.74 -15.19
N ALA A 119 -8.42 -13.26 -13.96
CA ALA A 119 -7.44 -14.18 -13.39
C ALA A 119 -7.32 -15.47 -14.21
N ALA A 120 -8.45 -16.04 -14.64
CA ALA A 120 -8.48 -17.21 -15.52
C ALA A 120 -7.81 -16.91 -16.86
N GLY A 121 -8.16 -15.80 -17.52
CA GLY A 121 -7.52 -15.41 -18.78
C GLY A 121 -6.00 -15.19 -18.67
N ILE A 122 -5.51 -14.69 -17.53
CA ILE A 122 -4.06 -14.60 -17.27
C ILE A 122 -3.44 -15.99 -17.14
N ALA A 123 -4.07 -16.89 -16.38
CA ALA A 123 -3.56 -18.24 -16.14
C ALA A 123 -3.61 -19.15 -17.39
N GLU A 124 -4.59 -18.92 -18.27
CA GLU A 124 -4.79 -19.66 -19.52
C GLU A 124 -3.84 -19.23 -20.64
N ASN A 125 -3.23 -18.04 -20.54
CA ASN A 125 -2.34 -17.54 -21.58
C ASN A 125 -1.01 -18.34 -21.59
N ASP A 126 -0.64 -18.87 -22.75
CA ASP A 126 0.54 -19.71 -22.98
C ASP A 126 1.76 -18.91 -23.52
N GLY A 127 1.72 -17.58 -23.38
CA GLY A 127 2.70 -16.65 -23.96
C GLY A 127 2.23 -16.04 -25.29
N MET A 128 1.07 -16.43 -25.81
CA MET A 128 0.51 -15.86 -27.03
C MET A 128 0.15 -14.38 -26.83
N VAL A 129 0.57 -13.54 -27.78
CA VAL A 129 0.26 -12.11 -27.81
C VAL A 129 0.19 -11.63 -29.26
N SER A 130 -0.77 -10.76 -29.57
CA SER A 130 -0.88 -10.13 -30.89
C SER A 130 0.02 -8.89 -30.96
N ALA A 131 0.47 -8.51 -32.15
CA ALA A 131 1.31 -7.31 -32.32
C ALA A 131 0.55 -5.98 -32.12
N CYS A 132 -0.78 -6.02 -32.08
CA CYS A 132 -1.65 -4.86 -31.88
C CYS A 132 -1.86 -4.52 -30.40
N PHE A 133 -2.38 -3.32 -30.14
CA PHE A 133 -2.90 -2.93 -28.83
C PHE A 133 -4.08 -1.97 -28.99
N ASP A 134 -5.25 -2.57 -29.20
CA ASP A 134 -6.53 -1.91 -29.52
C ASP A 134 -7.53 -2.15 -28.37
N PRO A 135 -7.31 -1.56 -27.19
CA PRO A 135 -8.07 -1.86 -25.99
C PRO A 135 -9.51 -1.40 -26.11
N ARG A 136 -10.42 -2.25 -25.66
CA ARG A 136 -11.87 -1.99 -25.65
C ARG A 136 -12.44 -1.89 -24.24
N HIS A 137 -11.64 -2.24 -23.23
CA HIS A 137 -12.07 -2.31 -21.84
C HIS A 137 -11.08 -1.58 -20.94
N GLY A 138 -11.63 -0.87 -19.95
CA GLY A 138 -10.85 -0.27 -18.88
C GLY A 138 -11.45 -0.61 -17.52
N ILE A 139 -10.61 -0.75 -16.48
CA ILE A 139 -11.06 -0.86 -15.09
C ILE A 139 -10.37 0.23 -14.28
N ARG A 140 -11.11 0.92 -13.41
CA ARG A 140 -10.54 1.76 -12.35
C ARG A 140 -11.01 1.26 -10.99
N VAL A 141 -10.06 1.11 -10.07
CA VAL A 141 -10.32 0.84 -8.66
C VAL A 141 -9.60 1.84 -7.78
N SER A 142 -10.14 2.08 -6.59
CA SER A 142 -9.47 2.82 -5.53
C SER A 142 -9.31 1.92 -4.32
N VAL A 143 -8.06 1.59 -3.97
CA VAL A 143 -7.71 0.70 -2.85
C VAL A 143 -6.60 1.37 -2.05
N ASP A 144 -6.74 1.43 -0.73
CA ASP A 144 -5.77 2.05 0.19
C ASP A 144 -5.36 3.48 -0.18
N GLY A 145 -6.28 4.25 -0.77
CA GLY A 145 -6.03 5.63 -1.19
C GLY A 145 -5.27 5.78 -2.52
N GLN A 146 -4.94 4.67 -3.18
CA GLN A 146 -4.32 4.64 -4.50
C GLN A 146 -5.36 4.38 -5.59
N GLN A 147 -5.20 5.02 -6.73
CA GLN A 147 -5.96 4.71 -7.93
C GLN A 147 -5.18 3.68 -8.75
N VAL A 148 -5.83 2.55 -9.06
CA VAL A 148 -5.26 1.55 -9.96
C VAL A 148 -6.15 1.41 -11.18
N ASP A 149 -5.54 1.58 -12.35
CA ASP A 149 -6.22 1.55 -13.63
C ASP A 149 -5.68 0.42 -14.51
N TYR A 150 -6.56 -0.24 -15.25
CA TYR A 150 -6.24 -1.31 -16.19
C TYR A 150 -6.80 -0.94 -17.55
N VAL A 151 -5.98 -1.06 -18.60
CA VAL A 151 -6.37 -0.88 -20.00
C VAL A 151 -6.16 -2.23 -20.69
N ILE A 152 -7.25 -2.85 -21.11
CA ILE A 152 -7.27 -4.27 -21.46
C ILE A 152 -7.66 -4.44 -22.93
N CYS A 153 -6.85 -5.20 -23.67
CA CYS A 153 -7.17 -5.66 -25.02
C CYS A 153 -7.28 -7.18 -25.04
N PHE A 154 -8.50 -7.71 -24.90
CA PHE A 154 -8.75 -9.16 -24.99
C PHE A 154 -8.51 -9.75 -26.39
N HIS A 155 -8.59 -8.93 -27.45
CA HIS A 155 -8.20 -9.35 -28.80
C HIS A 155 -6.67 -9.46 -28.96
N CYS A 156 -5.94 -8.62 -28.24
CA CYS A 156 -4.49 -8.56 -28.32
C CYS A 156 -3.79 -9.46 -27.29
N TYR A 157 -4.56 -10.06 -26.39
CA TYR A 157 -4.08 -10.94 -25.32
C TYR A 157 -3.12 -10.23 -24.35
N SER A 158 -3.30 -8.93 -24.15
CA SER A 158 -2.46 -8.14 -23.24
C SER A 158 -3.22 -7.01 -22.56
N ALA A 159 -2.69 -6.61 -21.40
CA ALA A 159 -3.18 -5.47 -20.63
C ALA A 159 -2.03 -4.61 -20.12
N ARG A 160 -2.28 -3.30 -20.08
CA ARG A 160 -1.45 -2.31 -19.38
C ARG A 160 -2.15 -1.94 -18.08
N TRP A 161 -1.39 -1.63 -17.05
CA TRP A 161 -1.97 -1.18 -15.80
C TRP A 161 -1.10 -0.12 -15.14
N TYR A 162 -1.74 0.71 -14.33
CA TYR A 162 -1.19 1.96 -13.81
C TYR A 162 -1.52 2.09 -12.34
N THR A 163 -0.57 2.60 -11.55
CA THR A 163 -0.79 3.00 -10.16
C THR A 163 -0.57 4.50 -10.06
N ASP A 164 -1.59 5.24 -9.64
CA ASP A 164 -1.57 6.70 -9.51
C ASP A 164 -1.11 7.42 -10.81
N GLY A 165 -1.38 6.80 -11.96
CA GLY A 165 -1.02 7.29 -13.30
C GLY A 165 0.31 6.76 -13.85
N ASP A 166 1.16 6.15 -13.03
CA ASP A 166 2.43 5.57 -13.45
C ASP A 166 2.23 4.15 -13.99
N GLN A 167 2.76 3.89 -15.18
CA GLN A 167 2.59 2.59 -15.84
C GLN A 167 3.48 1.51 -15.21
N ASN A 168 2.87 0.39 -14.83
CA ASN A 168 3.55 -0.81 -14.37
C ASN A 168 3.92 -1.74 -15.53
N VAL A 169 4.67 -2.81 -15.24
CA VAL A 169 4.91 -3.89 -16.21
C VAL A 169 3.58 -4.58 -16.53
N GLY A 170 3.18 -4.56 -17.80
CA GLY A 170 1.94 -5.17 -18.28
C GLY A 170 1.91 -6.69 -18.10
N PHE A 171 0.76 -7.29 -18.40
CA PHE A 171 0.56 -8.74 -18.32
C PHE A 171 -0.19 -9.27 -19.53
N LEU A 172 -0.05 -10.57 -19.78
CA LEU A 172 -0.78 -11.28 -20.82
C LEU A 172 -2.10 -11.83 -20.28
N THR A 173 -3.08 -11.95 -21.17
CA THR A 173 -4.41 -12.52 -20.89
C THR A 173 -4.92 -13.22 -22.14
N THR A 174 -6.14 -13.74 -22.17
CA THR A 174 -6.73 -14.34 -23.39
C THR A 174 -8.00 -13.60 -23.79
N GLY A 175 -8.70 -14.10 -24.81
CA GLY A 175 -10.03 -13.62 -25.17
C GLY A 175 -11.14 -14.11 -24.22
N SER A 176 -10.86 -15.11 -23.37
CA SER A 176 -11.86 -15.78 -22.53
C SER A 176 -12.60 -14.86 -21.54
N PRO A 177 -12.00 -13.79 -20.98
CA PRO A 177 -12.72 -12.93 -20.03
C PRO A 177 -13.70 -11.97 -20.71
N GLN A 178 -13.51 -11.68 -22.01
CA GLN A 178 -14.28 -10.64 -22.72
C GLN A 178 -15.80 -10.78 -22.59
N PRO A 179 -16.42 -11.97 -22.74
CA PRO A 179 -17.87 -12.09 -22.64
C PRO A 179 -18.44 -11.72 -21.26
N VAL A 180 -17.66 -11.91 -20.19
CA VAL A 180 -18.05 -11.52 -18.82
C VAL A 180 -18.06 -10.00 -18.68
N PHE A 181 -17.01 -9.34 -19.19
CA PHE A 181 -16.87 -7.90 -19.18
C PHE A 181 -17.95 -7.21 -20.03
N ASP A 182 -18.15 -7.71 -21.26
CA ASP A 182 -19.17 -7.21 -22.18
C ASP A 182 -20.58 -7.33 -21.59
N ARG A 183 -20.87 -8.43 -20.88
CA ARG A 183 -22.16 -8.62 -20.23
C ARG A 183 -22.44 -7.52 -19.21
N VAL A 184 -21.48 -7.21 -18.34
CA VAL A 184 -21.65 -6.17 -17.31
C VAL A 184 -21.89 -4.79 -17.94
N LEU A 185 -21.18 -4.47 -19.03
CA LEU A 185 -21.39 -3.22 -19.78
C LEU A 185 -22.78 -3.18 -20.44
N ARG A 186 -23.19 -4.27 -21.11
CA ARG A 186 -24.51 -4.37 -21.76
C ARG A 186 -25.66 -4.30 -20.76
N ASP A 187 -25.55 -5.00 -19.63
CA ASP A 187 -26.57 -5.00 -18.57
C ASP A 187 -26.74 -3.58 -17.97
N ALA A 188 -25.68 -2.78 -17.97
CA ALA A 188 -25.70 -1.37 -17.59
C ALA A 188 -26.10 -0.41 -18.73
N SER A 189 -26.50 -0.92 -19.90
CA SER A 189 -26.81 -0.14 -21.11
C SER A 189 -25.66 0.78 -21.56
N VAL A 190 -24.42 0.39 -21.30
CA VAL A 190 -23.23 1.10 -21.78
C VAL A 190 -22.96 0.71 -23.23
N GLU A 191 -22.71 1.70 -24.07
CA GLU A 191 -22.25 1.47 -25.45
C GLU A 191 -20.95 0.68 -25.43
N ILE A 192 -20.89 -0.40 -26.22
CA ILE A 192 -19.70 -1.22 -26.38
C ILE A 192 -19.11 -1.03 -27.77
N ALA A 193 -17.78 -0.95 -27.85
CA ALA A 193 -17.09 -0.92 -29.13
C ALA A 193 -17.49 -2.11 -30.01
N ALA A 194 -17.56 -1.88 -31.32
CA ALA A 194 -17.83 -2.94 -32.28
C ALA A 194 -16.81 -4.09 -32.13
N ALA A 195 -17.28 -5.31 -32.37
CA ALA A 195 -16.41 -6.48 -32.40
C ALA A 195 -15.27 -6.27 -33.40
N ALA A 196 -14.08 -6.79 -33.09
CA ALA A 196 -13.01 -6.83 -34.08
C ALA A 196 -13.50 -7.63 -35.30
N PRO A 197 -13.22 -7.19 -36.54
CA PRO A 197 -13.32 -8.10 -37.66
C PRO A 197 -12.35 -9.27 -37.44
N ASP A 198 -12.83 -10.49 -37.69
CA ASP A 198 -12.05 -11.73 -37.62
C ASP A 198 -10.92 -11.77 -38.66
#